data_AF-A0A4Q9MGD0-F1
#
_entry.id   AF-A0A4Q9MGD0-F1
#
_cell.length_a   1.000
_cell.length_b   1.000
_cell.length_c   1.000
_cell.angle_alpha   90.00
_cell.angle_beta   90.00
_cell.angle_gamma   90.00
#
_symmetry.space_group_name_H-M   'P 1'
#
loop_
_entity.id
_entity.type
_entity.pdbx_description
1 polymer ?
#
loop_
_entity_poly.entity_id
_entity_poly.type
_entity_poly.pdbx_seq_one_letter_code
_entity_poly.pdbx_strand_id
1 'polypeptide(L)'
;MSSVTAQLQALSLEETPTTTAQPRHPLKDAEVDDADVQKKTTRLRTRRGPRRVSPYPLPPLEECLQAKRRGMCMCFGFYAGRGALQKAMISRFPDQLKGRDPYNITLLWPTVLYLRRITGCAEIDLHAGIVSQRVKDQISSIEDDVGTSVLILGLFTLELETYERRITQEGADEISRLVGMPPTWWGAQLLV
;
A
#
# COMPACT_ATOMS: atom_id res chain seq x y z
N MET A 1 -37.98 29.45 8.43
CA MET A 1 -37.58 28.06 8.13
C MET A 1 -37.86 27.81 6.67
N SER A 2 -36.82 27.72 5.84
CA SER A 2 -36.94 27.40 4.42
C SER A 2 -35.80 26.46 4.06
N SER A 3 -36.19 25.26 3.64
CA SER A 3 -35.40 24.03 3.55
C SER A 3 -34.29 24.11 2.50
N VAL A 4 -33.09 23.64 2.86
CA VAL A 4 -31.87 23.54 2.03
C VAL A 4 -32.02 22.51 0.88
N THR A 5 -33.19 21.90 0.72
CA THR A 5 -33.50 20.89 -0.31
C THR A 5 -33.67 21.46 -1.72
N ALA A 6 -33.64 22.78 -1.91
CA ALA A 6 -33.84 23.40 -3.23
C ALA A 6 -32.56 23.57 -4.08
N GLN A 7 -31.36 23.21 -3.58
CA GLN A 7 -30.09 23.43 -4.32
C GLN A 7 -29.52 22.17 -5.03
N LEU A 8 -30.21 21.02 -4.98
CA LEU A 8 -29.70 19.76 -5.55
C LEU A 8 -30.36 19.31 -6.88
N GLN A 9 -31.15 20.17 -7.54
CA GLN A 9 -31.83 19.83 -8.80
C GLN A 9 -31.39 20.63 -10.04
N ALA A 10 -30.34 21.46 -9.95
CA ALA A 10 -29.92 22.33 -11.05
C ALA A 10 -28.65 21.88 -11.82
N LEU A 11 -28.19 20.63 -11.64
CA LEU A 11 -26.97 20.13 -12.31
C LEU A 11 -27.21 18.86 -13.16
N SER A 12 -28.44 18.67 -13.63
CA SER A 12 -28.76 17.62 -14.59
C SER A 12 -29.30 18.24 -15.87
N LEU A 13 -28.65 17.91 -16.99
CA LEU A 13 -29.10 18.02 -18.39
C LEU A 13 -28.84 19.35 -19.12
N GLU A 14 -27.94 19.27 -20.11
CA GLU A 14 -27.98 19.90 -21.45
C GLU A 14 -26.60 19.63 -22.10
N GLU A 15 -26.37 18.53 -22.83
CA GLU A 15 -26.76 18.25 -24.23
C GLU A 15 -26.44 19.38 -25.24
N THR A 16 -25.53 19.05 -26.16
CA THR A 16 -25.07 19.80 -27.34
C THR A 16 -26.16 20.01 -28.41
N PRO A 17 -25.94 20.96 -29.33
CA PRO A 17 -25.97 20.58 -30.75
C PRO A 17 -24.88 21.23 -31.65
N THR A 18 -24.30 20.36 -32.49
CA THR A 18 -23.95 20.43 -33.94
C THR A 18 -24.34 21.74 -34.68
N THR A 19 -23.59 22.32 -35.64
CA THR A 19 -23.50 21.86 -37.05
C THR A 19 -22.56 22.72 -37.94
N THR A 20 -21.87 22.06 -38.89
CA THR A 20 -21.35 22.49 -40.24
C THR A 20 -20.19 23.51 -40.35
N ALA A 21 -19.17 23.36 -41.22
CA ALA A 21 -19.04 22.61 -42.48
C ALA A 21 -17.59 22.19 -42.83
N GLN A 22 -17.47 21.12 -43.61
CA GLN A 22 -16.34 20.68 -44.47
C GLN A 22 -16.81 20.79 -45.95
N PRO A 23 -16.04 20.49 -47.03
CA PRO A 23 -14.59 20.22 -47.20
C PRO A 23 -13.95 20.92 -48.45
N ARG A 24 -12.62 20.78 -48.67
CA ARG A 24 -11.93 20.36 -49.93
C ARG A 24 -10.49 20.91 -50.09
N HIS A 25 -9.53 19.98 -50.18
CA HIS A 25 -8.21 20.08 -50.85
C HIS A 25 -8.40 20.02 -52.39
N PRO A 26 -7.41 20.31 -53.30
CA PRO A 26 -5.99 19.87 -53.19
C PRO A 26 -4.85 20.71 -53.86
N LEU A 27 -3.61 20.34 -53.49
CA LEU A 27 -2.32 20.27 -54.22
C LEU A 27 -1.73 21.46 -55.00
N LYS A 28 -0.50 21.89 -54.62
CA LYS A 28 0.68 22.01 -55.53
C LYS A 28 2.02 22.30 -54.81
N ASP A 29 2.91 21.31 -54.94
CA ASP A 29 4.38 21.17 -55.00
C ASP A 29 5.40 22.32 -54.76
N ALA A 30 6.59 21.84 -54.34
CA ALA A 30 7.98 22.34 -54.47
C ALA A 30 8.60 22.99 -53.21
N GLU A 31 9.37 22.23 -52.41
CA GLU A 31 10.84 22.00 -52.45
C GLU A 31 11.68 23.18 -51.90
N VAL A 32 12.20 23.04 -50.66
CA VAL A 32 13.62 22.87 -50.26
C VAL A 32 14.23 24.21 -49.83
N ASP A 33 14.58 24.39 -48.55
CA ASP A 33 15.99 24.44 -48.14
C ASP A 33 16.19 24.49 -46.61
N ASP A 34 17.38 24.08 -46.24
CA ASP A 34 18.01 23.78 -44.95
C ASP A 34 17.96 24.93 -43.91
N ALA A 35 17.57 24.62 -42.67
CA ALA A 35 17.98 25.37 -41.48
C ALA A 35 17.72 24.57 -40.21
N ASP A 36 18.74 23.80 -39.83
CA ASP A 36 19.23 23.60 -38.45
C ASP A 36 18.38 24.26 -37.34
N VAL A 37 17.43 23.50 -36.81
CA VAL A 37 16.93 23.72 -35.45
C VAL A 37 16.95 22.38 -34.75
N GLN A 38 18.09 22.11 -34.09
CA GLN A 38 18.20 21.17 -32.98
C GLN A 38 16.99 21.34 -32.05
N LYS A 39 15.94 20.55 -32.27
CA LYS A 39 14.93 20.27 -31.26
C LYS A 39 15.61 19.43 -30.18
N LYS A 40 16.31 20.12 -29.27
CA LYS A 40 16.51 19.68 -27.90
C LYS A 40 15.12 19.42 -27.33
N THR A 41 14.64 18.22 -27.57
CA THR A 41 13.59 17.61 -26.77
C THR A 41 14.23 17.45 -25.40
N THR A 42 14.10 18.50 -24.59
CA THR A 42 14.29 18.46 -23.16
C THR A 42 13.33 17.37 -22.69
N ARG A 43 13.84 16.14 -22.61
CA ARG A 43 13.13 15.02 -22.02
C ARG A 43 12.79 15.50 -20.62
N LEU A 44 11.55 15.93 -20.43
CA LEU A 44 10.95 16.10 -19.12
C LEU A 44 11.25 14.79 -18.41
N ARG A 45 12.22 14.83 -17.50
CA ARG A 45 12.39 13.79 -16.50
C ARG A 45 11.09 13.83 -15.71
N THR A 46 10.09 13.08 -16.16
CA THR A 46 8.97 12.69 -15.33
C THR A 46 9.62 12.16 -14.07
N ARG A 47 9.51 12.93 -12.98
CA ARG A 47 9.97 12.51 -11.66
C ARG A 47 9.25 11.20 -11.41
N ARG A 48 9.96 10.08 -11.61
CA ARG A 48 9.44 8.75 -11.31
C ARG A 48 9.08 8.83 -9.83
N GLY A 49 7.79 8.75 -9.52
CA GLY A 49 7.34 8.75 -8.14
C GLY A 49 8.04 7.64 -7.36
N PRO A 50 8.02 7.70 -6.02
CA PRO A 50 8.61 6.66 -5.18
C PRO A 50 8.13 5.27 -5.63
N ARG A 51 9.04 4.31 -5.74
CA ARG A 51 8.68 2.97 -6.21
C ARG A 51 7.77 2.34 -5.16
N ARG A 52 6.57 1.93 -5.55
CA ARG A 52 5.65 1.21 -4.66
C ARG A 52 6.11 -0.22 -4.45
N VAL A 53 5.87 -0.78 -3.27
CA VAL A 53 6.22 -2.17 -2.96
C VAL A 53 5.53 -3.12 -3.92
N SER A 54 6.23 -4.19 -4.31
CA SER A 54 5.63 -5.26 -5.12
C SER A 54 4.79 -6.17 -4.22
N PRO A 55 3.51 -6.42 -4.54
CA PRO A 55 2.66 -7.36 -3.79
C PRO A 55 2.96 -8.83 -4.14
N TYR A 56 3.84 -9.09 -5.10
CA TYR A 56 4.05 -10.43 -5.65
C TYR A 56 5.05 -11.24 -4.82
N PRO A 57 4.86 -12.57 -4.69
CA PRO A 57 3.75 -13.34 -5.27
C PRO A 57 2.42 -13.06 -4.55
N LEU A 58 1.33 -13.04 -5.33
CA LEU A 58 -0.02 -12.94 -4.77
C LEU A 58 -0.38 -14.21 -4.01
N PRO A 59 -1.27 -14.14 -3.00
CA PRO A 59 -1.71 -15.33 -2.31
C PRO A 59 -2.53 -16.22 -3.26
N PRO A 60 -2.49 -17.56 -3.08
CA PRO A 60 -3.31 -18.48 -3.86
C PRO A 60 -4.80 -18.12 -3.80
N LEU A 61 -5.53 -18.37 -4.89
CA LEU A 61 -6.96 -18.06 -4.97
C LEU A 61 -7.74 -18.80 -3.86
N GLU A 62 -7.36 -20.04 -3.56
CA GLU A 62 -7.97 -20.83 -2.51
C GLU A 62 -7.81 -20.19 -1.13
N GLU A 63 -6.63 -19.63 -0.82
CA GLU A 63 -6.40 -18.88 0.43
C GLU A 63 -7.30 -17.64 0.49
N CYS A 64 -7.40 -16.88 -0.61
CA CYS A 64 -8.28 -15.71 -0.71
C CYS A 64 -9.75 -16.07 -0.45
N LEU A 65 -10.24 -17.13 -1.11
CA LEU A 65 -11.62 -17.60 -0.96
C LEU A 65 -11.89 -18.15 0.44
N GLN A 66 -10.91 -18.80 1.07
CA GLN A 66 -11.02 -19.26 2.46
C GLN A 66 -11.07 -18.08 3.44
N ALA A 67 -10.21 -17.08 3.28
CA ALA A 67 -10.22 -15.87 4.09
C ALA A 67 -11.59 -15.18 4.00
N LYS A 68 -12.09 -14.97 2.76
CA LYS A 68 -13.40 -14.35 2.53
C LYS A 68 -14.55 -15.13 3.18
N ARG A 69 -14.55 -16.46 3.08
CA ARG A 69 -15.57 -17.32 3.72
C ARG A 69 -15.57 -17.22 5.25
N ARG A 70 -14.44 -16.85 5.85
CA ARG A 70 -14.29 -16.62 7.29
C ARG A 70 -14.49 -15.16 7.70
N GLY A 71 -14.96 -14.30 6.78
CA GLY A 71 -15.13 -12.87 7.04
C GLY A 71 -13.82 -12.08 7.17
N MET A 72 -12.72 -12.62 6.65
CA MET A 72 -11.40 -11.99 6.64
C MET A 72 -11.02 -11.47 5.25
N CYS A 73 -10.04 -10.57 5.20
CA CYS A 73 -9.41 -10.14 3.96
C CYS A 73 -7.96 -10.66 3.88
N MET A 74 -7.36 -10.60 2.69
CA MET A 74 -5.91 -10.78 2.57
C MET A 74 -5.22 -9.45 2.84
N CYS A 75 -4.29 -9.44 3.79
CA CYS A 75 -3.50 -8.27 4.19
C CYS A 75 -2.01 -8.55 3.94
N PHE A 76 -1.33 -7.65 3.27
CA PHE A 76 0.12 -7.71 3.10
C PHE A 76 0.78 -7.08 4.32
N GLY A 77 1.73 -7.75 4.96
CA GLY A 77 2.24 -7.30 6.24
C GLY A 77 3.31 -8.17 6.87
N PHE A 78 3.74 -7.76 8.05
CA PHE A 78 4.77 -8.44 8.83
C PHE A 78 4.17 -9.15 10.04
N TYR A 79 4.79 -10.25 10.46
CA TYR A 79 4.46 -10.86 11.74
C TYR A 79 4.84 -9.90 12.87
N ALA A 80 3.89 -9.65 13.77
CA ALA A 80 4.06 -8.80 14.95
C ALA A 80 3.78 -9.55 16.27
N GLY A 81 3.57 -10.87 16.19
CA GLY A 81 3.35 -11.72 17.35
C GLY A 81 4.56 -11.77 18.29
N ARG A 82 4.31 -12.20 19.53
CA ARG A 82 5.34 -12.40 20.58
C ARG A 82 6.26 -11.20 20.80
N GLY A 83 5.70 -9.99 20.68
CA GLY A 83 6.41 -8.74 20.89
C GLY A 83 7.47 -8.43 19.84
N ALA A 84 7.38 -8.99 18.63
CA ALA A 84 8.40 -8.83 17.58
C ALA A 84 8.70 -7.35 17.28
N LEU A 85 7.65 -6.51 17.17
CA LEU A 85 7.79 -5.07 16.93
C LEU A 85 8.47 -4.36 18.10
N GLN A 86 8.06 -4.66 19.34
CA GLN A 86 8.65 -4.07 20.54
C GLN A 86 10.12 -4.48 20.71
N LYS A 87 10.45 -5.76 20.49
CA LYS A 87 11.83 -6.26 20.48
C LYS A 87 12.68 -5.51 19.46
N ALA A 88 12.15 -5.33 18.25
CA ALA A 88 12.82 -4.61 17.19
C ALA A 88 13.07 -3.13 17.56
N MET A 89 12.11 -2.47 18.20
CA MET A 89 12.27 -1.10 18.70
C MET A 89 13.29 -0.99 19.83
N ILE A 90 13.27 -1.91 20.80
CA ILE A 90 14.25 -1.95 21.89
C ILE A 90 15.66 -2.13 21.31
N SER A 91 15.83 -3.03 20.34
CA SER A 91 17.10 -3.25 19.64
C SER A 91 17.55 -2.03 18.83
N ARG A 92 16.62 -1.25 18.28
CA ARG A 92 16.94 -0.04 17.50
C ARG A 92 17.35 1.14 18.39
N PHE A 93 16.79 1.24 19.60
CA PHE A 93 17.04 2.33 20.54
C PHE A 93 17.47 1.80 21.92
N PRO A 94 18.61 1.08 22.01
CA PRO A 94 19.01 0.43 23.24
C PRO A 94 19.21 1.44 24.36
N ASP A 95 19.82 2.60 24.10
CA ASP A 95 20.10 3.60 25.14
C ASP A 95 18.83 4.18 25.80
N GLN A 96 17.69 4.15 25.11
CA GLN A 96 16.42 4.74 25.54
C GLN A 96 15.46 3.69 26.11
N LEU A 97 15.56 2.45 25.62
CA LEU A 97 14.60 1.38 25.87
C LEU A 97 15.21 0.15 26.58
N LYS A 98 16.49 0.19 26.96
CA LYS A 98 17.15 -0.89 27.70
C LYS A 98 16.36 -1.26 28.96
N GLY A 99 16.18 -2.56 29.18
CA GLY A 99 15.47 -3.09 30.34
C GLY A 99 13.94 -2.99 30.26
N ARG A 100 13.38 -2.44 29.19
CA ARG A 100 11.94 -2.54 28.93
C ARG A 100 11.57 -3.97 28.56
N ASP A 101 10.44 -4.42 29.09
CA ASP A 101 9.84 -5.70 28.71
C ASP A 101 9.24 -5.60 27.30
N PRO A 102 9.67 -6.43 26.33
CA PRO A 102 9.08 -6.46 24.98
C PRO A 102 7.62 -6.91 24.95
N TYR A 103 7.12 -7.56 25.99
CA TYR A 103 5.70 -7.94 26.09
C TYR A 103 4.82 -6.83 26.68
N ASN A 104 5.42 -5.71 27.09
CA ASN A 104 4.67 -4.55 27.54
C ASN A 104 3.93 -3.88 26.38
N ILE A 105 2.60 -3.92 26.43
CA ILE A 105 1.72 -3.35 25.40
C ILE A 105 1.87 -1.84 25.24
N THR A 106 2.38 -1.13 26.25
CA THR A 106 2.57 0.34 26.17
C THR A 106 3.60 0.75 25.13
N LEU A 107 4.47 -0.16 24.69
CA LEU A 107 5.43 0.08 23.60
C LEU A 107 4.85 -0.17 22.21
N LEU A 108 3.74 -0.90 22.12
CA LEU A 108 3.17 -1.33 20.84
C LEU A 108 2.69 -0.15 20.00
N TRP A 109 1.85 0.71 20.57
CA TRP A 109 1.33 1.88 19.85
C TRP A 109 2.42 2.91 19.46
N PRO A 110 3.34 3.31 20.35
CA PRO A 110 4.48 4.14 19.97
C PRO A 110 5.33 3.55 18.84
N THR A 111 5.47 2.22 18.79
CA THR A 111 6.16 1.52 17.70
C THR A 111 5.46 1.75 16.36
N VAL A 112 4.12 1.57 16.31
CA VAL A 112 3.33 1.81 15.10
C VAL A 112 3.45 3.27 14.66
N LEU A 113 3.35 4.23 15.57
CA LEU A 113 3.50 5.66 15.26
C LEU A 113 4.88 5.99 14.70
N TYR A 114 5.93 5.39 15.25
CA TYR A 114 7.28 5.53 14.73
C TYR A 114 7.39 4.97 13.31
N LEU A 115 6.83 3.78 13.05
CA LEU A 115 6.82 3.16 11.73
C LEU A 115 6.09 4.01 10.68
N ARG A 116 4.90 4.53 11.03
CA ARG A 116 4.16 5.48 10.17
C ARG A 116 5.02 6.71 9.84
N ARG A 117 5.73 7.25 10.83
CA ARG A 117 6.59 8.43 10.65
C ARG A 117 7.77 8.17 9.73
N ILE A 118 8.51 7.08 9.92
CA ILE A 118 9.73 6.80 9.12
C ILE A 118 9.40 6.37 7.69
N THR A 119 8.23 5.76 7.48
CA THR A 119 7.80 5.29 6.14
C THR A 119 6.92 6.28 5.40
N GLY A 120 6.40 7.30 6.10
CA GLY A 120 5.42 8.25 5.54
C GLY A 120 4.08 7.59 5.18
N CYS A 121 3.78 6.41 5.73
CA CYS A 121 2.57 5.65 5.41
C CYS A 121 1.63 5.62 6.63
N ALA A 122 0.54 6.38 6.57
CA ALA A 122 -0.45 6.46 7.65
C ALA A 122 -1.31 5.20 7.78
N GLU A 123 -1.47 4.45 6.69
CA GLU A 123 -2.32 3.25 6.58
C GLU A 123 -1.72 2.02 7.30
N ILE A 124 -0.49 2.09 7.79
CA ILE A 124 0.13 0.98 8.54
C ILE A 124 -0.62 0.79 9.86
N ASP A 125 -1.19 -0.38 10.13
CA ASP A 125 -1.87 -0.65 11.40
C ASP A 125 -1.67 -2.09 11.89
N LEU A 126 -2.15 -2.38 13.09
CA LEU A 126 -2.11 -3.71 13.69
C LEU A 126 -3.43 -4.44 13.45
N HIS A 127 -3.32 -5.70 13.06
CA HIS A 127 -4.48 -6.56 12.79
C HIS A 127 -4.29 -7.95 13.40
N ALA A 128 -5.38 -8.71 13.50
CA ALA A 128 -5.34 -10.11 13.87
C ALA A 128 -5.18 -10.96 12.59
N GLY A 129 -4.00 -11.50 12.36
CA GLY A 129 -3.69 -12.41 11.25
C GLY A 129 -3.81 -13.88 11.66
N ILE A 130 -3.97 -14.76 10.68
CA ILE A 130 -3.97 -16.22 10.85
C ILE A 130 -2.67 -16.80 10.29
N VAL A 131 -1.99 -17.63 11.09
CA VAL A 131 -0.80 -18.36 10.64
C VAL A 131 -1.23 -19.45 9.66
N SER A 132 -0.88 -19.31 8.38
CA SER A 132 -1.07 -20.36 7.38
C SER A 132 0.20 -21.22 7.25
N GLN A 133 0.08 -22.38 6.61
CA GLN A 133 1.26 -23.20 6.29
C GLN A 133 2.28 -22.41 5.46
N ARG A 134 1.81 -21.69 4.43
CA ARG A 134 2.65 -20.83 3.58
C ARG A 134 3.42 -19.79 4.38
N VAL A 135 2.79 -19.19 5.39
CA VAL A 135 3.46 -18.21 6.27
C VAL A 135 4.58 -18.88 7.06
N LYS A 136 4.36 -20.06 7.64
CA LYS A 136 5.42 -20.81 8.36
C LYS A 136 6.56 -21.22 7.43
N ASP A 137 6.24 -21.63 6.20
CA ASP A 137 7.23 -22.01 5.21
C ASP A 137 8.12 -20.82 4.80
N GLN A 138 7.55 -19.60 4.77
CA GLN A 138 8.28 -18.37 4.43
C GLN A 138 9.02 -17.74 5.61
N ILE A 139 8.49 -17.90 6.83
CA ILE A 139 9.02 -17.30 8.05
C ILE A 139 9.17 -18.41 9.10
N SER A 140 10.26 -19.17 8.98
CA SER A 140 10.54 -20.34 9.82
C SER A 140 10.73 -20.03 11.31
N SER A 141 10.95 -18.77 11.66
CA SER A 141 11.05 -18.31 13.05
C SER A 141 9.69 -18.16 13.76
N ILE A 142 8.57 -18.32 13.05
CA ILE A 142 7.24 -18.33 13.67
C ILE A 142 7.03 -19.67 14.38
N GLU A 143 7.05 -19.59 15.71
CA GLU A 143 6.80 -20.74 16.58
C GLU A 143 5.30 -21.08 16.74
N ASP A 144 4.41 -20.15 16.42
CA ASP A 144 2.96 -20.36 16.56
C ASP A 144 2.43 -21.41 15.57
N ASP A 145 1.41 -22.15 15.97
CA ASP A 145 0.84 -23.25 15.18
C ASP A 145 -0.03 -22.73 14.02
N VAL A 146 -0.13 -23.53 12.94
CA VAL A 146 -1.02 -23.24 11.82
C VAL A 146 -2.46 -23.12 12.31
N GLY A 147 -3.15 -22.07 11.89
CA GLY A 147 -4.51 -21.73 12.32
C GLY A 147 -4.58 -20.80 13.53
N THR A 148 -3.45 -20.55 14.21
CA THR A 148 -3.40 -19.63 15.35
C THR A 148 -3.60 -18.18 14.92
N SER A 149 -4.34 -17.42 15.72
CA SER A 149 -4.46 -15.97 15.54
C SER A 149 -3.29 -15.25 16.20
N VAL A 150 -2.63 -14.37 15.45
CA VAL A 150 -1.44 -13.62 15.86
C VAL A 150 -1.58 -12.17 15.48
N LEU A 151 -0.86 -11.28 16.17
CA LEU A 151 -0.75 -9.89 15.73
C LEU A 151 0.10 -9.81 14.47
N ILE A 152 -0.35 -9.00 13.52
CA ILE A 152 0.40 -8.63 12.32
C ILE A 152 0.44 -7.11 12.19
N LEU A 153 1.49 -6.60 11.56
CA LEU A 153 1.58 -5.23 11.08
C LEU A 153 1.11 -5.21 9.62
N GLY A 154 -0.12 -4.75 9.39
CA GLY A 154 -0.70 -4.58 8.07
C GLY A 154 -0.13 -3.36 7.36
N LEU A 155 0.22 -3.52 6.07
CA LEU A 155 0.70 -2.45 5.20
C LEU A 155 -0.39 -1.99 4.23
N PHE A 156 -1.16 -2.94 3.69
CA PHE A 156 -2.32 -2.72 2.82
C PHE A 156 -3.10 -4.03 2.64
N THR A 157 -4.36 -3.91 2.26
CA THR A 157 -5.24 -5.03 1.92
C THR A 157 -5.14 -5.41 0.44
N LEU A 158 -5.52 -6.63 0.10
CA LEU A 158 -5.68 -7.09 -1.29
C LEU A 158 -6.99 -6.52 -1.88
N GLU A 159 -7.05 -5.20 -1.96
CA GLU A 159 -8.14 -4.44 -2.55
C GLU A 159 -7.56 -3.40 -3.51
N LEU A 160 -8.29 -3.11 -4.59
CA LEU A 160 -7.79 -2.26 -5.67
C LEU A 160 -7.44 -0.85 -5.17
N GLU A 161 -8.30 -0.29 -4.32
CA GLU A 161 -8.13 1.06 -3.77
C GLU A 161 -6.88 1.16 -2.88
N THR A 162 -6.65 0.16 -2.02
CA THR A 162 -5.48 0.11 -1.14
C THR A 162 -4.21 -0.21 -1.92
N TYR A 163 -4.32 -0.94 -3.03
CA TYR A 163 -3.20 -1.22 -3.90
C TYR A 163 -2.59 0.06 -4.46
N GLU A 164 -3.38 1.06 -4.87
CA GLU A 164 -2.84 2.32 -5.41
C GLU A 164 -2.12 3.18 -4.35
N ARG A 165 -2.56 3.07 -3.09
CA ARG A 165 -2.03 3.83 -1.96
C ARG A 165 -0.94 3.11 -1.18
N ARG A 166 -0.57 1.89 -1.60
CA ARG A 166 0.38 1.00 -0.91
C ARG A 166 1.70 1.68 -0.56
N ILE A 167 2.34 1.20 0.50
CA ILE A 167 3.65 1.69 0.95
C ILE A 167 4.71 1.65 -0.17
N THR A 168 5.73 2.52 -0.05
CA THR A 168 6.90 2.47 -0.93
C THR A 168 7.74 1.23 -0.65
N GLN A 169 8.55 0.82 -1.64
CA GLN A 169 9.51 -0.27 -1.49
C GLN A 169 10.50 0.07 -0.38
N GLU A 170 11.00 1.30 -0.35
CA GLU A 170 11.96 1.76 0.66
C GLU A 170 11.36 1.71 2.07
N GLY A 171 10.08 2.03 2.23
CA GLY A 171 9.37 1.93 3.51
C GLY A 171 9.19 0.48 3.96
N ALA A 172 8.80 -0.42 3.05
CA ALA A 172 8.71 -1.84 3.35
C ALA A 172 10.08 -2.44 3.70
N ASP A 173 11.15 -2.06 2.99
CA ASP A 173 12.51 -2.51 3.25
C ASP A 173 13.03 -2.02 4.61
N GLU A 174 12.68 -0.79 5.01
CA GLU A 174 13.04 -0.26 6.33
C GLU A 174 12.37 -1.04 7.46
N ILE A 175 11.08 -1.37 7.30
CA ILE A 175 10.38 -2.22 8.29
C ILE A 175 11.01 -3.61 8.30
N SER A 176 11.25 -4.21 7.13
CA SER A 176 11.88 -5.53 6.99
C SER A 176 13.24 -5.60 7.69
N ARG A 177 14.08 -4.56 7.53
CA ARG A 177 15.35 -4.44 8.27
C ARG A 177 15.15 -4.34 9.78
N LEU A 178 14.12 -3.61 10.21
CA LEU A 178 13.81 -3.44 11.63
C LEU A 178 13.35 -4.76 12.26
N VAL A 179 12.39 -5.46 11.63
CA VAL A 179 11.80 -6.69 12.18
C VAL A 179 12.59 -7.96 11.87
N GLY A 180 13.53 -7.89 10.92
CA GLY A 180 14.38 -9.01 10.52
C GLY A 180 13.68 -10.07 9.66
N MET A 181 12.57 -9.73 9.00
CA MET A 181 11.80 -10.65 8.16
C MET A 181 11.10 -9.93 7.01
N PRO A 182 10.88 -10.59 5.86
CA PRO A 182 10.15 -9.99 4.75
C PRO A 182 8.64 -9.91 5.04
N PRO A 183 7.91 -8.98 4.40
CA PRO A 183 6.46 -8.96 4.45
C PRO A 183 5.88 -10.10 3.61
N THR A 184 4.68 -10.54 3.97
CA THR A 184 3.94 -11.56 3.23
C THR A 184 2.43 -11.33 3.33
N TRP A 185 1.65 -12.14 2.63
CA TRP A 185 0.20 -12.15 2.69
C TRP A 185 -0.32 -12.92 3.91
N TRP A 186 -1.32 -12.36 4.58
CA TRP A 186 -1.99 -12.92 5.75
C TRP A 186 -3.50 -12.90 5.52
N GLY A 187 -4.19 -13.98 5.90
CA GLY A 187 -5.63 -13.86 6.15
C GLY A 187 -5.80 -13.10 7.46
N ALA A 188 -6.47 -11.95 7.44
CA ALA A 188 -6.53 -11.06 8.59
C ALA A 188 -7.94 -10.50 8.82
N GLN A 189 -8.26 -10.34 10.11
CA GLN A 189 -9.36 -9.51 10.56
C GLN A 189 -8.81 -8.11 10.87
N LEU A 190 -9.27 -7.13 10.10
CA LEU A 190 -8.88 -5.73 10.30
C LEU A 190 -9.47 -5.22 11.60
N LEU A 191 -8.62 -4.62 12.43
CA LEU A 191 -9.03 -3.90 13.62
C LEU A 191 -9.27 -2.45 13.18
N VAL A 192 -10.50 -1.97 13.34
CA VAL A 192 -10.95 -0.60 12.99
C VAL A 192 -11.06 0.22 14.27
#